data_AF-A0A6G1E5F5-F1
#
_entry.id   AF-A0A6G1E5F5-F1
#
_cell.length_a   1.000
_cell.length_b   1.000
_cell.length_c   1.000
_cell.angle_alpha   90.00
_cell.angle_beta   90.00
_cell.angle_gamma   90.00
#
_symmetry.space_group_name_H-M   'P 1'
#
loop_
_entity.id
_entity.type
_entity.pdbx_description
1 polymer ?
#
loop_
_entity_poly.entity_id
_entity_poly.type
_entity_poly.pdbx_seq_one_letter_code
_entity_poly.pdbx_strand_id
1 'polypeptide(L)'
;HKSFPLANKKTGLTSANGKLCQLCEQYSTEALFYLQQNETQTEILSILHHTCANLSPLKQQCITLVDYYIPLFFMEVSVVKPEKFCESVHLCRKGTMLRLPTQGDTCGLCHHVLVEVLIMLKDPDMQLEIVEILLKACSKADNYVQQCKKMVLEYIPLILVKSQKFLETTDVCSAIHACKTGTQASAETMLLFATS
;
A
#
# COMPACT_ATOMS: atom_id res chain seq x y z
N HIS A 1 7.53 -41.80 -9.51
CA HIS A 1 6.29 -41.72 -8.70
C HIS A 1 6.59 -40.84 -7.49
N LYS A 2 6.07 -39.64 -7.27
CA LYS A 2 4.82 -39.00 -7.69
C LYS A 2 5.10 -37.54 -8.09
N SER A 3 4.40 -37.09 -9.13
CA SER A 3 4.34 -35.70 -9.60
C SER A 3 3.54 -34.82 -8.63
N PHE A 4 4.01 -33.59 -8.41
CA PHE A 4 3.24 -32.51 -7.82
C PHE A 4 2.43 -31.82 -8.93
N PRO A 5 1.09 -31.72 -8.83
CA PRO A 5 0.32 -30.92 -9.76
C PRO A 5 0.42 -29.43 -9.41
N LEU A 6 0.89 -28.63 -10.36
CA LEU A 6 0.75 -27.18 -10.38
C LEU A 6 -0.74 -26.85 -10.56
N ALA A 7 -1.44 -26.64 -9.44
CA ALA A 7 -2.79 -26.11 -9.45
C ALA A 7 -2.75 -24.58 -9.56
N ASN A 8 -2.96 -24.13 -10.79
CA ASN A 8 -3.30 -22.77 -11.17
C ASN A 8 -4.56 -22.33 -10.41
N LYS A 9 -4.41 -21.54 -9.34
CA LYS A 9 -5.53 -20.86 -8.66
C LYS A 9 -5.27 -19.36 -8.65
N LYS A 10 -5.87 -18.70 -9.64
CA LYS A 10 -6.00 -17.25 -9.75
C LYS A 10 -6.99 -16.78 -8.65
N THR A 11 -6.53 -16.75 -7.41
CA THR A 11 -7.27 -16.18 -6.27
C THR A 11 -6.78 -14.76 -6.00
N GLY A 12 -7.74 -13.85 -5.85
CA GLY A 12 -7.56 -12.40 -5.87
C GLY A 12 -6.36 -11.88 -5.10
N LEU A 13 -5.48 -11.19 -5.83
CA LEU A 13 -4.25 -10.55 -5.37
C LEU A 13 -4.49 -9.39 -4.38
N THR A 14 -5.75 -9.06 -4.06
CA THR A 14 -6.15 -7.89 -3.27
C THR A 14 -6.47 -8.22 -1.81
N SER A 15 -7.04 -9.40 -1.50
CA SER A 15 -7.38 -9.81 -0.13
C SER A 15 -6.17 -10.32 0.66
N ALA A 16 -5.24 -11.01 0.01
CA ALA A 16 -4.02 -11.51 0.65
C ALA A 16 -3.11 -10.35 1.12
N ASN A 17 -2.95 -9.31 0.30
CA ASN A 17 -2.12 -8.15 0.63
C ASN A 17 -2.69 -7.34 1.80
N GLY A 18 -4.01 -7.16 1.91
CA GLY A 18 -4.62 -6.48 3.05
C GLY A 18 -4.39 -7.21 4.37
N LYS A 19 -4.50 -8.55 4.36
CA LYS A 19 -4.21 -9.38 5.54
C LYS A 19 -2.73 -9.37 5.91
N LEU A 20 -1.84 -9.38 4.92
CA LEU A 20 -0.39 -9.28 5.14
C LEU A 20 0.03 -7.91 5.68
N CYS A 21 -0.60 -6.83 5.22
CA CYS A 21 -0.39 -5.48 5.77
C CYS A 21 -0.78 -5.43 7.24
N GLN A 22 -1.97 -5.91 7.60
CA GLN A 22 -2.42 -5.92 9.00
C GLN A 22 -1.51 -6.77 9.90
N LEU A 23 -1.08 -7.95 9.44
CA LEU A 23 -0.14 -8.78 10.18
C LEU A 23 1.22 -8.10 10.33
N CYS A 24 1.70 -7.42 9.29
CA CYS A 24 2.93 -6.64 9.36
C CYS A 24 2.82 -5.55 10.43
N GLU A 25 1.78 -4.70 10.38
CA GLU A 25 1.60 -3.61 11.33
C GLU A 25 1.50 -4.13 12.77
N GLN A 26 0.77 -5.23 12.98
CA GLN A 26 0.65 -5.88 14.28
C GLN A 26 2.00 -6.37 14.81
N TYR A 27 2.73 -7.16 14.01
CA TYR A 27 4.02 -7.71 14.45
C TYR A 27 5.09 -6.63 14.60
N SER A 28 5.09 -5.61 13.75
CA SER A 28 5.97 -4.46 13.89
C SER A 28 5.67 -3.70 15.19
N THR A 29 4.40 -3.49 15.53
CA THR A 29 4.02 -2.86 16.79
C THR A 29 4.51 -3.66 17.99
N GLU A 30 4.30 -4.97 17.98
CA GLU A 30 4.73 -5.86 19.06
C GLU A 30 6.25 -5.91 19.19
N ALA A 31 6.98 -6.02 18.07
CA ALA A 31 8.44 -5.99 18.07
C ALA A 31 8.99 -4.66 18.60
N LEU A 32 8.41 -3.53 18.19
CA LEU A 32 8.81 -2.21 18.69
C LEU A 32 8.57 -2.09 20.19
N PHE A 33 7.43 -2.59 20.69
CA PHE A 33 7.14 -2.60 22.12
C PHE A 33 8.22 -3.33 22.93
N TYR A 34 8.67 -4.51 22.49
CA TYR A 34 9.75 -5.23 23.16
C TYR A 34 11.10 -4.54 23.03
N LEU A 35 11.48 -4.07 21.82
CA LEU A 35 12.77 -3.41 21.59
C LEU A 35 12.92 -2.08 22.35
N GLN A 36 11.81 -1.42 22.69
CA GLN A 36 11.80 -0.21 23.49
C GLN A 36 11.92 -0.47 25.00
N GLN A 37 11.84 -1.71 25.47
CA GLN A 37 12.04 -2.02 26.88
C GLN A 37 13.51 -1.94 27.27
N ASN A 38 13.81 -1.22 28.35
CA ASN A 38 15.16 -1.12 28.90
C ASN A 38 15.79 -2.49 29.20
N GLU A 39 14.97 -3.46 29.63
CA GLU A 39 15.41 -4.83 29.90
C GLU A 39 15.93 -5.50 28.62
N THR A 40 15.15 -5.47 27.54
CA THR A 40 15.54 -6.04 26.23
C THR A 40 16.79 -5.36 25.68
N GLN A 41 16.91 -4.03 25.79
CA GLN A 41 18.11 -3.32 25.35
C GLN A 41 19.35 -3.74 26.13
N THR A 42 19.22 -3.89 27.45
CA THR A 42 20.31 -4.32 28.34
C THR A 42 20.72 -5.77 28.04
N GLU A 43 19.74 -6.65 27.81
CA GLU A 43 20.00 -8.05 27.47
C GLU A 43 20.74 -8.18 26.14
N ILE A 44 20.32 -7.46 25.10
CA ILE A 44 20.99 -7.44 23.79
C ILE A 44 22.43 -6.96 23.93
N LEU A 45 22.65 -5.85 24.66
CA LEU A 45 24.00 -5.32 24.88
C LEU A 45 24.90 -6.33 25.59
N SER A 46 24.38 -6.98 26.64
CA SER A 46 25.09 -8.01 27.41
C SER A 46 25.49 -9.20 26.54
N ILE A 47 24.59 -9.71 25.70
CA ILE A 47 24.86 -10.82 24.77
C ILE A 47 25.97 -10.44 23.78
N LEU A 48 25.92 -9.23 23.24
CA LEU A 48 26.92 -8.75 22.29
C LEU A 48 28.29 -8.56 22.95
N HIS A 49 28.34 -7.99 24.16
CA HIS A 49 29.59 -7.91 24.94
C HIS A 49 30.17 -9.28 25.25
N HIS A 50 29.32 -10.25 25.62
CA HIS A 50 29.75 -11.62 25.86
C HIS A 50 30.34 -12.26 24.59
N THR A 51 29.71 -12.03 23.44
CA THR A 51 30.23 -12.51 22.14
C THR A 51 31.57 -11.84 21.80
N CYS A 52 31.68 -10.53 21.98
CA CYS A 52 32.93 -9.80 21.77
C CYS A 52 34.07 -10.28 22.68
N ALA A 53 33.76 -10.71 23.92
CA ALA A 53 34.76 -11.22 24.85
C ALA A 53 35.51 -12.46 24.30
N ASN A 54 34.85 -13.24 23.45
CA ASN A 54 35.40 -14.45 22.83
C ASN A 54 36.09 -14.18 21.49
N LEU A 55 36.03 -12.95 20.96
CA LEU A 55 36.54 -12.61 19.63
C LEU A 55 38.00 -12.13 19.67
N SER A 56 38.95 -13.03 19.94
CA SER A 56 40.39 -12.70 19.90
C SER A 56 40.94 -12.72 18.46
N PRO A 57 41.80 -11.76 18.05
CA PRO A 57 42.38 -10.66 18.83
C PRO A 57 41.54 -9.37 18.84
N LEU A 58 40.34 -9.38 18.25
CA LEU A 58 39.53 -8.19 17.99
C LEU A 58 38.63 -7.74 19.15
N LYS A 59 38.75 -8.35 20.34
CA LYS A 59 37.86 -8.14 21.48
C LYS A 59 37.55 -6.67 21.75
N GLN A 60 38.58 -5.85 21.89
CA GLN A 60 38.39 -4.43 22.24
C GLN A 60 37.72 -3.65 21.12
N GLN A 61 38.11 -3.90 19.86
CA GLN A 61 37.49 -3.25 18.70
C GLN A 61 36.00 -3.64 18.60
N CYS A 62 35.67 -4.90 18.86
CA CYS A 62 34.29 -5.39 18.90
C CYS A 62 33.47 -4.67 19.99
N ILE A 63 33.99 -4.59 21.23
CA ILE A 63 33.31 -3.88 22.32
C ILE A 63 33.08 -2.41 21.96
N THR A 64 34.09 -1.72 21.43
CA THR A 64 33.96 -0.32 21.01
C THR A 64 32.88 -0.13 19.94
N LEU A 65 32.78 -1.03 18.96
CA LEU A 65 31.74 -0.98 17.94
C LEU A 65 30.35 -1.22 18.54
N VAL A 66 30.22 -2.21 19.44
CA VAL A 66 28.95 -2.50 20.12
C VAL A 66 28.48 -1.32 20.95
N ASP A 67 29.37 -0.74 21.76
CA ASP A 67 29.05 0.42 22.62
C ASP A 67 28.66 1.66 21.82
N TYR A 68 29.15 1.78 20.59
CA TYR A 68 28.80 2.90 19.71
C TYR A 68 27.51 2.64 18.93
N TYR A 69 27.41 1.50 18.23
CA TYR A 69 26.33 1.27 17.26
C TYR A 69 25.03 0.79 17.88
N ILE A 70 25.06 0.06 19.00
CA ILE A 70 23.83 -0.47 19.60
C ILE A 70 22.93 0.64 20.19
N PRO A 71 23.46 1.65 20.91
CA PRO A 71 22.64 2.80 21.31
C PRO A 71 22.05 3.55 20.12
N LEU A 72 22.84 3.77 19.05
CA LEU A 72 22.35 4.40 17.82
C LEU A 72 21.21 3.58 17.18
N PHE A 73 21.36 2.26 17.12
CA PHE A 73 20.31 1.37 16.64
C PHE A 73 19.01 1.54 17.42
N PHE A 74 19.05 1.58 18.75
CA PHE A 74 17.83 1.79 19.54
C PHE A 74 17.23 3.18 19.37
N MET A 75 18.04 4.22 19.13
CA MET A 75 17.53 5.54 18.76
C MET A 75 16.79 5.51 17.42
N GLU A 76 17.35 4.84 16.41
CA GLU A 76 16.67 4.67 15.11
C GLU A 76 15.38 3.86 15.24
N VAL A 77 15.40 2.76 16.01
CA VAL A 77 14.21 1.95 16.30
C VAL A 77 13.10 2.77 16.96
N SER A 78 13.45 3.73 17.84
CA SER A 78 12.47 4.54 18.57
C SER A 78 11.60 5.44 17.69
N VAL A 79 12.09 5.79 16.48
CA VAL A 79 11.37 6.65 15.53
C VAL A 79 10.66 5.87 14.42
N VAL A 80 10.78 4.54 14.41
CA VAL A 80 10.09 3.68 13.45
C VAL A 80 8.58 3.70 13.72
N LYS A 81 7.80 3.90 12.65
CA LYS A 81 6.34 3.77 12.67
C LYS A 81 5.94 2.49 11.93
N PRO A 82 5.16 1.58 12.53
CA PRO A 82 4.73 0.32 11.91
C PRO A 82 4.18 0.49 10.50
N GLU A 83 3.35 1.51 10.28
CA GLU A 83 2.73 1.77 8.97
C GLU A 83 3.80 2.09 7.92
N LYS A 84 4.75 2.96 8.27
CA LYS A 84 5.86 3.35 7.38
C LYS A 84 6.85 2.23 7.15
N PHE A 85 7.12 1.42 8.17
CA PHE A 85 7.93 0.22 8.03
C PHE A 85 7.28 -0.77 7.06
N CYS A 86 6.00 -1.08 7.25
CA CYS A 86 5.26 -2.02 6.40
C CYS A 86 5.06 -1.51 4.96
N GLU A 87 4.94 -0.19 4.77
CA GLU A 87 5.02 0.46 3.45
C GLU A 87 6.38 0.21 2.79
N SER A 88 7.48 0.37 3.54
CA SER A 88 8.84 0.23 3.01
C SER A 88 9.19 -1.19 2.56
N VAL A 89 8.61 -2.21 3.20
CA VAL A 89 8.79 -3.62 2.83
C VAL A 89 7.70 -4.13 1.88
N HIS A 90 6.90 -3.21 1.32
CA HIS A 90 5.84 -3.50 0.34
C HIS A 90 4.74 -4.45 0.82
N LEU A 91 4.60 -4.62 2.14
CA LEU A 91 3.51 -5.39 2.74
C LEU A 91 2.26 -4.52 2.90
N CYS A 92 2.46 -3.22 3.12
CA CYS A 92 1.44 -2.19 2.98
C CYS A 92 1.75 -1.34 1.75
N ARG A 93 0.73 -0.79 1.09
CA ARG A 93 0.92 0.16 -0.02
C ARG A 93 0.85 1.58 0.52
N LYS A 94 1.78 2.44 0.08
CA LYS A 94 1.66 3.90 0.22
C LYS A 94 0.36 4.32 -0.44
N GLY A 95 -0.66 4.66 0.37
CA GLY A 95 -1.98 4.97 -0.17
C GLY A 95 -2.68 3.76 -0.79
N THR A 96 -3.43 3.02 0.05
CA THR A 96 -4.69 2.34 -0.27
C THR A 96 -4.70 1.40 -1.48
N MET A 97 -4.68 0.09 -1.25
CA MET A 97 -5.54 -0.77 -2.07
C MET A 97 -6.78 -1.06 -1.22
N LEU A 98 -7.89 -0.39 -1.55
CA LEU A 98 -9.26 -0.74 -1.24
C LEU A 98 -9.42 -1.56 0.04
N ARG A 99 -9.66 -0.87 1.15
CA ARG A 99 -10.35 -1.53 2.28
C ARG A 99 -11.77 -1.82 1.80
N LEU A 100 -11.94 -2.93 1.09
CA LEU A 100 -13.25 -3.38 0.64
C LEU A 100 -14.11 -3.56 1.90
N PRO A 101 -15.20 -2.78 2.08
CA PRO A 101 -16.11 -3.04 3.18
C PRO A 101 -16.62 -4.46 3.00
N THR A 102 -16.39 -5.33 3.99
CA THR A 102 -16.84 -6.73 3.97
C THR A 102 -18.37 -6.87 4.01
N GLN A 103 -19.10 -5.75 4.12
CA GLN A 103 -20.55 -5.63 4.06
C GLN A 103 -21.00 -4.29 3.46
N GLY A 104 -20.70 -4.04 2.18
CA GLY A 104 -21.27 -2.92 1.43
C GLY A 104 -22.04 -3.41 0.21
N ASP A 105 -23.16 -2.78 -0.12
CA ASP A 105 -23.80 -2.99 -1.42
C ASP A 105 -22.89 -2.47 -2.56
N THR A 106 -23.18 -2.86 -3.80
CA THR A 106 -22.34 -2.50 -4.97
C THR A 106 -22.19 -0.98 -5.14
N CYS A 107 -23.20 -0.23 -4.69
CA CYS A 107 -23.21 1.23 -4.72
C CYS A 107 -22.22 1.83 -3.71
N GLY A 108 -22.30 1.43 -2.44
CA GLY A 108 -21.37 1.87 -1.40
C GLY A 108 -19.92 1.50 -1.72
N LEU A 109 -19.70 0.30 -2.26
CA LEU A 109 -18.38 -0.11 -2.73
C LEU A 109 -17.86 0.79 -3.85
N CYS A 110 -18.70 1.06 -4.86
CA CYS A 110 -18.28 1.93 -5.96
C CYS A 110 -17.88 3.32 -5.48
N HIS A 111 -18.68 3.95 -4.61
CA HIS A 111 -18.36 5.27 -4.08
C HIS A 111 -17.05 5.26 -3.27
N HIS A 112 -16.81 4.21 -2.47
CA HIS A 112 -15.56 4.07 -1.75
C HIS A 112 -14.35 3.99 -2.69
N VAL A 113 -14.46 3.18 -3.76
CA VAL A 113 -13.42 3.08 -4.79
C VAL A 113 -13.15 4.42 -5.45
N LEU A 114 -14.19 5.16 -5.84
CA LEU A 114 -14.02 6.45 -6.50
C LEU A 114 -13.36 7.50 -5.59
N VAL A 115 -13.67 7.50 -4.29
CA VAL A 115 -13.01 8.38 -3.32
C VAL A 115 -11.52 8.05 -3.23
N GLU A 116 -11.15 6.77 -3.12
CA GLU A 116 -9.74 6.36 -3.11
C GLU A 116 -9.03 6.74 -4.41
N VAL A 117 -9.63 6.45 -5.58
CA VAL A 117 -9.07 6.81 -6.89
C VAL A 117 -8.89 8.32 -7.02
N LEU A 118 -9.80 9.13 -6.49
CA LEU A 118 -9.66 10.58 -6.52
C LEU A 118 -8.51 11.08 -5.63
N ILE A 119 -8.32 10.49 -4.45
CA ILE A 119 -7.18 10.79 -3.57
C ILE A 119 -5.87 10.44 -4.28
N MET A 120 -5.80 9.25 -4.87
CA MET A 120 -4.68 8.76 -5.66
C MET A 120 -4.32 9.70 -6.81
N LEU A 121 -5.32 10.11 -7.60
CA LEU A 121 -5.08 11.01 -8.72
C LEU A 121 -4.57 12.38 -8.25
N LYS A 122 -4.92 12.84 -7.05
CA LYS A 122 -4.47 14.11 -6.46
C LYS A 122 -3.07 14.05 -5.86
N ASP A 123 -2.54 12.86 -5.62
CA ASP A 123 -1.21 12.68 -5.03
C ASP A 123 -0.10 12.99 -6.06
N PRO A 124 0.79 13.96 -5.79
CA PRO A 124 1.82 14.36 -6.75
C PRO A 124 2.87 13.27 -7.00
N ASP A 125 3.17 12.44 -6.00
CA ASP A 125 4.15 11.35 -6.14
C ASP A 125 3.59 10.26 -7.06
N MET A 126 2.31 9.92 -6.93
CA MET A 126 1.64 8.99 -7.83
C MET A 126 1.55 9.53 -9.27
N GLN A 127 1.26 10.82 -9.45
CA GLN A 127 1.26 11.42 -10.79
C GLN A 127 2.63 11.31 -11.47
N LEU A 128 3.72 11.55 -10.71
CA LEU A 128 5.08 11.37 -11.20
C LEU A 128 5.37 9.90 -11.54
N GLU A 129 5.00 8.97 -10.66
CA GLU A 129 5.18 7.54 -10.90
C GLU A 129 4.47 7.07 -12.19
N ILE A 130 3.24 7.53 -12.44
CA ILE A 130 2.50 7.24 -13.68
C ILE A 130 3.28 7.74 -14.91
N VAL A 131 3.78 8.98 -14.86
CA VAL A 131 4.57 9.57 -15.95
C VAL A 131 5.85 8.78 -16.17
N GLU A 132 6.58 8.44 -15.12
CA GLU A 132 7.83 7.66 -15.20
C GLU A 132 7.61 6.28 -15.81
N ILE A 133 6.55 5.57 -15.38
CA ILE A 133 6.18 4.26 -15.93
C ILE A 133 5.91 4.37 -17.44
N LEU A 134 5.16 5.40 -17.85
CA LEU A 134 4.84 5.62 -19.26
C LEU A 134 6.07 6.03 -20.08
N LEU A 135 6.96 6.86 -19.55
CA LEU A 135 8.24 7.21 -20.20
C LEU A 135 9.16 5.99 -20.33
N LYS A 136 9.16 5.11 -19.32
CA LYS A 136 9.88 3.82 -19.37
C LYS A 136 9.29 2.91 -20.44
N ALA A 137 7.97 2.85 -20.57
CA ALA A 137 7.31 2.12 -21.65
C ALA A 137 7.67 2.70 -23.02
N CYS A 138 7.69 4.03 -23.19
CA CYS A 138 8.10 4.69 -24.43
C CYS A 138 9.53 4.35 -24.85
N SER A 139 10.41 3.98 -23.92
CA SER A 139 11.79 3.60 -24.25
C SER A 139 11.86 2.28 -25.03
N LYS A 140 10.76 1.53 -25.11
CA LYS A 140 10.60 0.31 -25.91
C LYS A 140 9.83 0.54 -27.22
N ALA A 141 9.52 1.78 -27.58
CA ALA A 141 8.69 2.11 -28.73
C ALA A 141 9.48 2.22 -30.06
N ASP A 142 10.59 1.48 -30.20
CA ASP A 142 11.47 1.44 -31.38
C ASP A 142 11.69 2.83 -32.03
N ASN A 143 11.19 3.05 -33.25
CA ASN A 143 11.37 4.28 -34.02
C ASN A 143 10.53 5.47 -33.52
N TYR A 144 9.70 5.28 -32.49
CA TYR A 144 8.76 6.27 -31.98
C TYR A 144 9.09 6.76 -30.56
N VAL A 145 10.27 6.41 -30.03
CA VAL A 145 10.65 6.75 -28.64
C VAL A 145 10.45 8.24 -28.34
N GLN A 146 10.90 9.13 -29.24
CA GLN A 146 10.81 10.57 -29.02
C GLN A 146 9.38 11.10 -29.11
N GLN A 147 8.61 10.66 -30.13
CA GLN A 147 7.21 11.04 -30.27
C GLN A 147 6.38 10.54 -29.08
N CYS A 148 6.63 9.31 -28.63
CA CYS A 148 5.97 8.73 -27.47
C CYS A 148 6.26 9.54 -26.20
N LYS A 149 7.54 9.83 -25.92
CA LYS A 149 7.92 10.65 -24.75
C LYS A 149 7.28 12.03 -24.79
N LYS A 150 7.25 12.67 -25.96
CA LYS A 150 6.57 13.95 -26.15
C LYS A 150 5.07 13.85 -25.82
N MET A 151 4.38 12.84 -26.34
CA MET A 151 2.96 12.63 -26.03
C MET A 151 2.73 12.38 -24.53
N VAL A 152 3.58 11.60 -23.88
CA VAL A 152 3.46 11.33 -22.44
C VAL A 152 3.58 12.64 -21.65
N LEU A 153 4.59 13.46 -21.93
CA LEU A 153 4.82 14.72 -21.22
C LEU A 153 3.73 15.76 -21.49
N GLU A 154 3.16 15.79 -22.69
CA GLU A 154 2.13 16.77 -23.07
C GLU A 154 0.72 16.35 -22.60
N TYR A 155 0.33 15.09 -22.80
CA TYR A 155 -1.05 14.66 -22.63
C TYR A 155 -1.36 14.05 -21.27
N ILE A 156 -0.42 13.32 -20.65
CA ILE A 156 -0.71 12.61 -19.40
C ILE A 156 -1.05 13.57 -18.25
N PRO A 157 -0.30 14.68 -18.03
CA PRO A 157 -0.69 15.64 -17.00
C PRO A 157 -2.10 16.22 -17.22
N LEU A 158 -2.45 16.52 -18.48
CA LEU A 158 -3.78 17.03 -18.83
C LEU A 158 -4.89 15.99 -18.60
N ILE A 159 -4.62 14.73 -18.93
CA ILE A 159 -5.56 13.62 -18.70
C ILE A 159 -5.79 13.42 -17.21
N LEU A 160 -4.74 13.45 -16.38
CA LEU A 160 -4.85 13.29 -14.93
C LEU A 160 -5.71 14.40 -14.31
N VAL A 161 -5.46 15.66 -14.66
CA VAL A 161 -6.26 16.82 -14.18
C VAL A 161 -7.71 16.72 -14.64
N LYS A 162 -7.96 16.38 -15.92
CA LYS A 162 -9.32 16.22 -16.43
C LYS A 162 -10.05 15.05 -15.79
N SER A 163 -9.34 13.97 -15.48
CA SER A 163 -9.90 12.79 -14.81
C SER A 163 -10.33 13.13 -13.38
N GLN A 164 -9.50 13.87 -12.62
CA GLN A 164 -9.90 14.35 -11.28
C GLN A 164 -11.20 15.16 -11.36
N LYS A 165 -11.24 16.18 -12.23
CA LYS A 165 -12.42 17.04 -12.37
C LYS A 165 -13.64 16.22 -12.78
N PHE A 166 -13.49 15.27 -13.70
CA PHE A 166 -14.57 14.40 -14.12
C PHE A 166 -15.12 13.58 -12.96
N LEU A 167 -14.26 12.97 -12.15
CA LEU A 167 -14.67 12.18 -10.99
C LEU A 167 -15.32 13.02 -9.87
N GLU A 168 -14.93 14.29 -9.72
CA GLU A 168 -15.56 15.21 -8.77
C GLU A 168 -16.96 15.64 -9.19
N THR A 169 -17.19 15.81 -10.49
CA THR A 169 -18.44 16.37 -11.01
C THR A 169 -19.42 15.34 -11.54
N THR A 170 -19.00 14.08 -11.65
CA THR A 170 -19.78 13.02 -12.30
C THR A 170 -20.02 11.88 -11.33
N ASP A 171 -21.28 11.51 -11.16
CA ASP A 171 -21.63 10.27 -10.45
C ASP A 171 -21.38 9.06 -11.36
N VAL A 172 -20.11 8.64 -11.40
CA VAL A 172 -19.68 7.46 -12.17
C VAL A 172 -20.37 6.19 -11.67
N CYS A 173 -20.71 6.09 -10.37
CA CYS A 173 -21.36 4.90 -9.83
C CYS A 173 -22.77 4.70 -10.36
N SER A 174 -23.52 5.80 -10.54
CA SER A 174 -24.79 5.76 -11.27
C SER A 174 -24.58 5.48 -12.76
N ALA A 175 -23.56 6.09 -13.39
CA ALA A 175 -23.29 5.91 -14.82
C ALA A 175 -22.91 4.47 -15.20
N ILE A 176 -22.24 3.73 -14.32
CA ILE A 176 -21.90 2.31 -14.52
C ILE A 176 -22.93 1.36 -13.91
N HIS A 177 -24.07 1.87 -13.45
CA HIS A 177 -25.16 1.11 -12.82
C HIS A 177 -24.76 0.34 -11.55
N ALA A 178 -23.71 0.78 -10.84
CA ALA A 178 -23.39 0.28 -9.50
C ALA A 178 -24.41 0.77 -8.46
N CYS A 179 -24.99 1.96 -8.69
CA CYS A 179 -26.07 2.55 -7.91
C CYS A 179 -27.39 2.54 -8.70
N LYS A 180 -28.51 2.32 -8.02
CA LYS A 180 -29.85 2.49 -8.63
C LYS A 180 -30.06 3.98 -8.92
N THR A 181 -30.35 4.33 -10.17
CA THR A 181 -30.82 5.68 -10.53
C THR A 181 -32.22 5.90 -9.93
N GLY A 182 -32.48 7.09 -9.39
CA GLY A 182 -33.68 7.43 -8.60
C GLY A 182 -35.06 7.13 -9.22
N THR A 183 -35.14 6.67 -10.47
CA THR A 183 -36.39 6.24 -11.12
C THR A 183 -36.89 4.86 -10.66
N GLN A 184 -36.04 4.01 -10.07
CA GLN A 184 -36.46 2.67 -9.61
C GLN A 184 -36.97 2.63 -8.15
N ALA A 185 -36.66 3.65 -7.34
CA ALA A 185 -37.21 3.75 -5.98
C ALA A 185 -38.75 4.01 -5.99
N SER A 186 -39.27 4.66 -7.04
CA SER A 186 -40.70 4.96 -7.15
C SER A 186 -41.55 3.77 -7.61
N ALA A 187 -40.98 2.76 -8.27
CA ALA A 187 -41.74 1.61 -8.77
C ALA A 187 -41.94 0.53 -7.69
N GLU A 188 -40.95 0.32 -6.81
CA GLU A 188 -41.09 -0.60 -5.65
C GLU A 188 -42.08 -0.05 -4.60
N THR A 189 -42.17 1.28 -4.44
CA THR A 189 -43.16 1.90 -3.54
C THR A 189 -44.58 1.85 -4.10
N MET A 190 -44.80 1.98 -5.42
CA MET A 190 -46.16 1.89 -5.99
C MET A 190 -46.76 0.47 -5.94
N LEU A 191 -45.93 -0.59 -5.98
CA LEU A 191 -46.40 -1.97 -5.87
C LEU A 191 -46.86 -2.35 -4.46
N LEU A 192 -46.35 -1.68 -3.42
CA LEU A 192 -46.74 -1.93 -2.02
C LEU A 192 -48.07 -1.28 -1.63
N PHE A 193 -48.51 -0.23 -2.33
CA PHE A 193 -49.80 0.43 -2.07
C PHE A 193 -50.97 -0.12 -2.89
N ALA A 194 -50.72 -1.00 -3.88
CA ALA A 194 -51.77 -1.62 -4.69
C ALA A 194 -52.35 -2.91 -4.08
N THR A 195 -51.86 -3.34 -2.90
CA THR A 195 -52.31 -4.56 -2.20
C THR A 195 -52.86 -4.28 -0.78
N SER A 196 -53.33 -3.08 -0.50
CA SER A 196 -54.16 -2.76 0.68
C SER A 196 -55.53 -2.25 0.28
#